data_AF-A0A838WJY5-F1
#
_entry.id   AF-A0A838WJY5-F1
#
_cell.length_a   1.000
_cell.length_b   1.000
_cell.length_c   1.000
_cell.angle_alpha   90.00
_cell.angle_beta   90.00
_cell.angle_gamma   90.00
#
_symmetry.space_group_name_H-M   'P 1'
#
loop_
_entity.id
_entity.type
_entity.pdbx_description
1 polymer ?
#
loop_
_entity_poly.entity_id
_entity_poly.type
_entity_poly.pdbx_seq_one_letter_code
_entity_poly.pdbx_strand_id
1 'polypeptide(L)' 'DRLARRYPAYGWERNKGYGTPEHLAALRRFGLTPHHRRSFQPVGDLFSTL' A
#
# COMPACT_ATOMS: atom_id res chain seq x y z
N ASP A 1 -7.30 10.14 -7.28
CA ASP A 1 -7.60 9.67 -8.65
C ASP A 1 -6.37 9.35 -9.49
N ARG A 2 -5.41 10.27 -9.66
CA ARG A 2 -4.22 10.00 -10.50
C ARG A 2 -3.39 8.80 -10.02
N LEU A 3 -3.21 8.66 -8.71
CA LEU A 3 -2.46 7.55 -8.12
C LEU A 3 -3.18 6.21 -8.26
N ALA A 4 -4.50 6.16 -8.00
CA ALA A 4 -5.28 4.93 -8.14
C ALA A 4 -5.24 4.41 -9.58
N ARG A 5 -5.34 5.30 -10.59
CA ARG A 5 -5.18 4.90 -12.00
C ARG A 5 -3.80 4.35 -12.34
N ARG A 6 -2.74 4.89 -11.72
CA ARG A 6 -1.34 4.46 -11.95
C ARG A 6 -1.01 3.17 -11.20
N TYR A 7 -1.65 2.94 -10.05
CA TYR A 7 -1.39 1.82 -9.15
C TYR A 7 -2.71 1.12 -8.77
N PRO A 8 -3.44 0.55 -9.75
CA PRO A 8 -4.80 0.04 -9.53
C PRO A 8 -4.84 -1.14 -8.55
N ALA A 9 -3.74 -1.89 -8.44
CA ALA A 9 -3.65 -3.03 -7.55
C ALA A 9 -3.83 -2.70 -6.06
N TYR A 10 -3.59 -1.45 -5.64
CA TYR A 10 -3.62 -1.07 -4.23
C TYR A 10 -5.00 -0.58 -3.75
N GLY A 11 -6.00 -0.51 -4.63
CA GLY A 11 -7.39 -0.17 -4.28
C GLY A 11 -7.59 1.27 -3.78
N TRP A 12 -6.67 2.19 -4.10
CA TRP A 12 -6.66 3.56 -3.56
C TRP A 12 -7.87 4.40 -3.99
N GLU A 13 -8.57 4.03 -5.07
CA GLU A 13 -9.84 4.64 -5.45
C GLU A 13 -10.93 4.42 -4.40
N ARG A 14 -10.87 3.32 -3.64
CA ARG A 14 -11.83 2.96 -2.60
C ARG A 14 -11.28 3.22 -1.20
N ASN A 15 -10.09 2.69 -0.89
CA ASN A 15 -9.55 2.70 0.47
C ASN A 15 -8.76 3.97 0.83
N LYS A 16 -8.51 4.87 -0.13
CA LYS A 16 -7.83 6.17 0.09
C LYS A 16 -6.46 6.06 0.78
N GLY A 17 -5.80 4.91 0.70
CA GLY A 17 -4.50 4.66 1.33
C GLY A 17 -4.57 4.03 2.74
N TYR A 18 -5.77 3.81 3.30
CA TYR A 18 -5.92 3.07 4.55
C TYR A 18 -5.54 1.59 4.39
N GLY A 19 -5.02 0.99 5.46
CA GLY A 19 -4.54 -0.40 5.52
C GLY A 19 -5.66 -1.45 5.51
N THR A 20 -6.52 -1.42 4.49
CA THR A 20 -7.55 -2.43 4.27
C THR A 20 -6.95 -3.78 3.88
N PRO A 21 -7.65 -4.92 4.09
CA PRO A 21 -7.14 -6.23 3.69
C PRO A 21 -6.70 -6.31 2.21
N GLU A 22 -7.45 -5.66 1.32
CA GLU A 22 -7.12 -5.53 -0.11
C GLU A 22 -5.77 -4.80 -0.32
N HIS A 23 -5.59 -3.66 0.35
CA HIS A 23 -4.34 -2.89 0.28
C HIS A 23 -3.15 -3.69 0.84
N LEU A 24 -3.35 -4.39 1.96
CA LEU A 24 -2.29 -5.22 2.57
C LEU A 24 -1.94 -6.43 1.70
N ALA A 25 -2.91 -7.04 1.04
CA ALA A 25 -2.67 -8.11 0.07
C ALA A 25 -1.87 -7.59 -1.13
N ALA A 26 -2.21 -6.41 -1.64
CA ALA A 26 -1.47 -5.76 -2.72
C ALA A 26 -0.03 -5.43 -2.32
N LEU A 27 0.19 -4.91 -1.10
CA LEU A 27 1.51 -4.66 -0.56
C LEU A 27 2.35 -5.94 -0.49
N ARG A 28 1.79 -7.05 0.00
CA ARG A 28 2.49 -8.34 0.06
C ARG A 28 2.82 -8.90 -1.33
N ARG A 29 1.94 -8.67 -2.32
CA ARG A 29 2.08 -9.23 -3.67
C ARG A 29 2.99 -8.39 -4.59
N PHE A 30 2.90 -7.07 -4.51
CA PHE A 30 3.53 -6.14 -5.45
C PHE A 30 4.61 -5.26 -4.81
N GLY A 31 4.77 -5.32 -3.49
CA GLY A 31 5.72 -4.51 -2.75
C GLY A 31 5.28 -3.05 -2.56
N LEU A 32 6.20 -2.23 -2.06
CA LEU A 32 5.98 -0.80 -1.87
C LEU A 32 6.12 -0.01 -3.17
N THR A 33 5.36 1.07 -3.25
CA THR A 33 5.61 2.18 -4.20
C THR A 33 6.25 3.36 -3.46
N PRO A 34 6.82 4.36 -4.17
CA PRO A 34 7.35 5.57 -3.54
C PRO A 34 6.33 6.40 -2.74
N HIS A 35 5.03 6.14 -2.92
CA HIS A 35 3.96 6.84 -2.22
C HIS A 35 3.56 6.19 -0.89
N HIS A 36 4.07 4.99 -0.60
CA HIS A 36 3.83 4.34 0.68
C HIS A 36 4.75 4.92 1.75
N ARG A 37 4.17 5.13 2.94
CA ARG A 37 4.89 5.70 4.08
C ARG A 37 5.36 4.58 4.99
N ARG A 38 6.65 4.30 4.96
CA ARG A 38 7.27 3.21 5.74
C ARG A 38 7.16 3.40 7.26
N SER A 39 6.98 4.63 7.74
CA SER A 39 6.76 4.89 9.17
C SER A 39 5.33 4.59 9.64
N PHE A 40 4.40 4.29 8.73
CA PHE A 40 3.00 4.03 9.07
C PHE A 40 2.78 2.53 9.22
N GLN A 41 2.20 2.12 10.34
CA GLN A 41 1.81 0.73 10.51
C GLN A 41 0.56 0.40 9.68
N PRO A 42 0.48 -0.78 9.03
CA PRO A 42 1.41 -1.93 9.11
C PRO A 42 2.51 -1.94 8.02
N VAL A 43 2.69 -0.84 7.29
CA VAL A 43 3.65 -0.76 6.17
C VAL A 43 5.09 -0.86 6.69
N GLY A 44 5.38 -0.32 7.88
CA GLY A 44 6.66 -0.48 8.54
C GLY A 44 7.00 -1.94 8.82
N ASP A 45 6.08 -2.67 9.47
CA ASP A 45 6.33 -4.06 9.87
C ASP A 45 6.42 -5.02 8.68
N LEU A 46 5.65 -4.78 7.62
CA LEU A 46 5.66 -5.64 6.42
C LEU A 46 7.01 -5.68 5.69
N PHE A 47 7.85 -4.65 5.87
CA PHE A 47 9.11 -4.48 5.14
C PHE A 47 10.30 -4.17 6.06
N SER A 48 10.15 -4.26 7.38
CA SER A 48 11.27 -4.23 8.31
C SER A 48 11.98 -5.58 8.26
N THR A 49 12.93 -5.71 7.33
CA THR A 49 13.86 -6.85 7.27
C THR A 49 15.24 -6.39 7.71
N LEU A 50 15.31 -5.82 8.92
CA LEU A 50 16.46 -5.69 9.82
C LEU A 50 15.91 -5.49 11.24
#